data_AF-A0A1S2NGT4-F1
#
_entry.id   AF-A0A1S2NGT4-F1
#
_cell.length_a   1.000
_cell.length_b   1.000
_cell.length_c   1.000
_cell.angle_alpha   90.00
_cell.angle_beta   90.00
_cell.angle_gamma   90.00
#
_symmetry.space_group_name_H-M   'P 1'
#
loop_
_entity.id
_entity.type
_entity.pdbx_description
1 polymer ?
#
loop_
_entity_poly.entity_id
_entity_poly.type
_entity_poly.pdbx_seq_one_letter_code
_entity_poly.pdbx_strand_id
1 'polypeptide(L)'
;MGTAVNEDNDPLRPRPPQDSRGFYVLPQAPMDSGHYVYGKLYGQLAKWAYQYAHPIMMTAIPRVALKWHATDSRRIGIGDISMAGGPKSPDHNTHRSGLEVDVRPLRKDGLELRDSDAHRRTRCVCGHQQHHDRS
;
A
#
# COMPACT_ATOMS: atom_id res chain seq x y z
N MET A 1 26.57 -2.21 -19.19
CA MET A 1 25.55 -1.16 -19.35
C MET A 1 24.43 -1.48 -18.37
N GLY A 2 24.36 -0.78 -17.24
CA GLY A 2 23.31 -1.00 -16.25
C GLY A 2 21.98 -0.45 -16.76
N THR A 3 20.93 -1.26 -16.72
CA THR A 3 19.56 -0.82 -16.98
C THR A 3 19.21 0.22 -15.93
N ALA A 4 19.10 1.49 -16.32
CA ALA A 4 18.48 2.49 -15.47
C ALA A 4 17.08 1.99 -15.16
N VAL A 5 16.86 1.53 -13.93
CA VAL A 5 15.51 1.39 -13.40
C VAL A 5 14.91 2.79 -13.53
N ASN A 6 13.87 2.94 -14.35
CA ASN A 6 13.12 4.18 -14.44
C ASN A 6 12.83 4.62 -13.01
N GLU A 7 13.43 5.73 -12.58
CA GLU A 7 13.47 6.14 -11.17
C GLU A 7 12.05 6.37 -10.60
N ASP A 8 11.08 6.55 -11.49
CA ASP A 8 9.64 6.66 -11.22
C ASP A 8 8.97 5.33 -10.84
N ASN A 9 9.60 4.18 -11.10
CA ASN A 9 9.06 2.84 -10.83
C ASN A 9 9.71 2.17 -9.61
N ASP A 10 10.56 2.89 -8.85
CA ASP A 10 11.07 2.37 -7.58
C ASP A 10 9.92 2.28 -6.56
N PRO A 11 9.55 1.07 -6.08
CA PRO A 11 8.48 0.88 -5.10
C PRO A 11 8.88 1.31 -3.67
N LEU A 12 10.15 1.65 -3.44
CA LEU A 12 10.70 2.01 -2.13
C LEU A 12 11.08 3.49 -2.00
N ARG A 13 11.03 4.26 -3.09
CA ARG A 13 11.35 5.70 -3.07
C ARG A 13 10.27 6.50 -2.33
N PRO A 14 10.63 7.42 -1.42
CA PRO A 14 9.68 8.39 -0.86
C PRO A 14 9.13 9.26 -1.98
N ARG A 15 7.81 9.17 -2.23
CA ARG A 15 7.16 10.01 -3.24
C ARG A 15 6.59 11.28 -2.62
N PRO A 16 6.49 12.39 -3.39
CA PRO A 16 5.83 13.60 -2.93
C PRO A 16 4.39 13.29 -2.48
N PRO A 17 3.91 13.89 -1.38
CA PRO A 17 2.53 13.71 -0.90
C PRO A 17 1.46 14.13 -1.91
N GLN A 18 1.81 15.00 -2.86
CA GLN A 18 0.94 15.51 -3.91
C GLN A 18 1.63 15.36 -5.28
N ASP A 19 0.89 14.93 -6.31
CA ASP A 19 1.40 14.91 -7.69
C ASP A 19 1.08 16.19 -8.48
N SER A 20 1.55 16.26 -9.72
CA SER A 20 1.31 17.40 -10.62
C SER A 20 -0.15 17.64 -10.99
N ARG A 21 -1.06 16.69 -10.75
CA ARG A 21 -2.51 16.82 -10.98
C ARG A 21 -3.24 17.33 -9.75
N GLY A 22 -2.55 17.51 -8.64
CA GLY A 22 -3.17 17.84 -7.35
C GLY A 22 -3.78 16.64 -6.64
N PHE A 23 -3.36 15.42 -6.99
CA PHE A 23 -3.81 14.22 -6.30
C PHE A 23 -2.89 13.93 -5.13
N TYR A 24 -3.47 13.37 -4.07
CA TYR A 24 -2.76 13.15 -2.83
C TYR A 24 -2.55 11.67 -2.58
N VAL A 25 -1.42 11.36 -1.97
CA VAL A 25 -1.09 10.01 -1.55
C VAL A 25 -1.94 9.62 -0.34
N LEU A 26 -2.63 8.48 -0.41
CA LEU A 26 -3.43 7.99 0.71
C LEU A 26 -2.54 7.65 1.92
N PRO A 27 -2.91 8.09 3.15
CA PRO A 27 -2.21 7.70 4.37
C PRO A 27 -2.14 6.17 4.54
N GLN A 28 -0.95 5.59 4.79
CA GLN A 28 -0.74 4.15 4.57
C GLN A 28 -1.34 3.20 5.60
N ALA A 29 -1.72 3.69 6.78
CA ALA A 29 -2.53 2.98 7.77
C ALA A 29 -2.56 3.84 9.04
N PRO A 30 -3.34 4.93 9.07
CA PRO A 30 -3.54 5.64 10.32
C PRO A 30 -4.15 4.67 11.34
N MET A 31 -3.67 4.73 12.58
CA MET A 31 -4.28 3.98 13.69
C MET A 31 -5.78 4.32 13.74
N ASP A 32 -6.61 3.31 14.04
CA ASP A 32 -8.07 3.43 14.17
C ASP A 32 -8.84 3.94 12.93
N SER A 33 -8.21 3.93 11.76
CA SER A 33 -8.79 4.48 10.52
C SER A 33 -9.76 3.55 9.79
N GLY A 34 -9.99 2.34 10.30
CA GLY A 34 -10.85 1.35 9.66
C GLY A 34 -10.33 0.76 8.35
N HIS A 35 -9.16 1.20 7.87
CA HIS A 35 -8.53 0.70 6.64
C HIS A 35 -7.03 0.51 6.79
N TYR A 36 -6.45 -0.25 5.88
CA TYR A 36 -5.01 -0.35 5.66
C TYR A 36 -4.73 -0.32 4.16
N VAL A 37 -3.54 0.15 3.77
CA VAL A 37 -3.14 0.21 2.37
C VAL A 37 -2.29 -0.99 1.97
N TYR A 38 -2.61 -1.61 0.84
CA TYR A 38 -1.85 -2.72 0.25
C TYR A 38 -1.73 -2.52 -1.27
N GLY A 39 -1.00 -1.49 -1.70
CA GLY A 39 -0.72 -1.26 -3.12
C GLY A 39 0.23 -2.31 -3.70
N LYS A 40 0.05 -2.67 -4.98
CA LYS A 40 0.99 -3.52 -5.72
C LYS A 40 1.50 -2.80 -6.97
N LEU A 41 2.77 -3.01 -7.29
CA LEU A 41 3.34 -2.66 -8.60
C LEU A 41 3.99 -3.93 -9.13
N TYR A 42 3.56 -4.39 -10.30
CA TYR A 42 4.07 -5.61 -10.95
C TYR A 42 4.04 -6.87 -10.06
N GLY A 43 2.95 -7.05 -9.30
CA GLY A 43 2.79 -8.20 -8.39
C GLY A 43 3.63 -8.14 -7.11
N GLN A 44 4.44 -7.09 -6.92
CA GLN A 44 5.21 -6.84 -5.69
C GLN A 44 4.52 -5.76 -4.85
N LEU A 45 4.71 -5.79 -3.52
CA LEU A 45 4.23 -4.70 -2.67
C LEU A 45 4.91 -3.40 -3.08
N ALA A 46 4.10 -2.45 -3.51
CA ALA A 46 4.56 -1.12 -3.87
C ALA A 46 3.88 -0.13 -2.97
N LYS A 47 4.56 0.14 -1.87
CA LYS A 47 4.16 1.22 -0.97
C LYS A 47 4.16 2.49 -1.82
N TRP A 48 3.06 3.24 -1.77
CA TRP A 48 2.92 4.57 -2.37
C TRP A 48 2.79 4.68 -3.89
N ALA A 49 3.19 3.69 -4.70
CA ALA A 49 3.24 3.85 -6.17
C ALA A 49 1.87 4.06 -6.84
N TYR A 50 0.84 3.35 -6.38
CA TYR A 50 -0.54 3.43 -6.91
C TYR A 50 -1.51 4.15 -5.99
N GLN A 51 -1.03 5.02 -5.10
CA GLN A 51 -1.84 5.53 -4.00
C GLN A 51 -2.29 6.98 -4.20
N TYR A 52 -2.21 7.50 -5.42
CA TYR A 52 -2.64 8.86 -5.74
C TYR A 52 -4.14 8.92 -5.96
N ALA A 53 -4.83 9.52 -5.01
CA ALA A 53 -6.28 9.68 -5.01
C ALA A 53 -6.68 11.10 -5.43
N HIS A 54 -7.75 11.17 -6.22
CA HIS A 54 -8.45 12.42 -6.44
C HIS A 54 -8.93 12.99 -5.08
N PRO A 55 -8.99 14.31 -4.87
CA PRO A 55 -9.42 14.90 -3.60
C PRO A 55 -10.77 14.36 -3.06
N ILE A 56 -11.70 14.05 -3.97
CA ILE A 56 -12.98 13.39 -3.61
C ILE A 56 -12.72 12.02 -2.96
N MET A 57 -11.85 11.19 -3.55
CA MET A 57 -11.50 9.88 -2.99
C MET A 57 -10.72 9.98 -1.68
N MET A 58 -9.91 11.03 -1.51
CA MET A 58 -9.23 11.31 -0.25
C MET A 58 -10.20 11.54 0.93
N THR A 59 -11.45 11.92 0.64
CA THR A 59 -12.51 12.05 1.66
C THR A 59 -13.44 10.83 1.71
N ALA A 60 -13.74 10.22 0.56
CA ALA A 60 -14.65 9.10 0.46
C ALA A 60 -14.08 7.84 1.14
N ILE A 61 -12.81 7.52 0.91
CA ILE A 61 -12.18 6.31 1.46
C ILE A 61 -12.18 6.33 3.00
N PRO A 62 -11.66 7.37 3.68
CA PRO A 62 -11.72 7.42 5.14
C PRO A 62 -13.15 7.40 5.68
N ARG A 63 -14.11 8.06 5.02
CA ARG A 63 -15.51 8.07 5.46
C ARG A 63 -16.13 6.67 5.44
N VAL A 64 -15.88 5.89 4.39
CA VAL A 64 -16.35 4.50 4.31
C VAL A 64 -15.64 3.65 5.35
N ALA A 65 -14.33 3.79 5.49
CA ALA A 65 -13.53 3.03 6.44
C ALA A 65 -13.97 3.27 7.90
N LEU A 66 -14.24 4.52 8.27
CA LEU A 66 -14.74 4.88 9.60
C LEU A 66 -16.13 4.29 9.87
N LYS A 67 -17.04 4.37 8.90
CA LYS A 67 -18.38 3.78 9.02
C LYS A 67 -18.31 2.26 9.17
N TRP A 68 -17.45 1.62 8.39
CA TRP A 68 -17.19 0.19 8.50
C TRP A 68 -16.66 -0.16 9.89
N HIS A 69 -15.65 0.59 10.36
CA HIS A 69 -15.00 0.32 11.65
C HIS A 69 -15.93 0.47 12.86
N ALA A 70 -16.93 1.35 12.76
CA ALA A 70 -17.97 1.48 13.78
C ALA A 70 -18.86 0.22 13.92
N THR A 71 -18.89 -0.65 12.89
CA THR A 71 -19.71 -1.87 12.86
C THR A 71 -18.88 -3.15 12.97
N ASP A 72 -17.62 -3.13 12.57
CA ASP A 72 -16.74 -4.29 12.54
C ASP A 72 -15.30 -3.87 12.90
N SER A 73 -14.66 -4.64 13.77
CA SER A 73 -13.29 -4.36 14.23
C SER A 73 -12.24 -4.62 13.14
N ARG A 74 -12.54 -5.43 12.13
CA ARG A 74 -11.64 -5.71 11.01
C ARG A 74 -11.50 -4.47 10.12
N ARG A 75 -10.33 -4.26 9.53
CA ARG A 75 -10.09 -3.14 8.61
C ARG A 75 -10.30 -3.55 7.15
N ILE A 76 -10.79 -2.63 6.33
CA ILE A 76 -10.86 -2.82 4.87
C ILE A 76 -9.48 -2.60 4.24
N GLY A 77 -9.12 -3.47 3.28
CA GLY A 77 -7.88 -3.29 2.51
C GLY A 77 -8.14 -2.37 1.32
N ILE A 78 -7.34 -1.31 1.20
CA ILE A 78 -7.33 -0.41 0.04
C ILE A 78 -6.12 -0.73 -0.83
N GLY A 79 -6.39 -1.13 -2.07
CA GLY A 79 -5.39 -1.49 -3.08
C GLY A 79 -5.05 -0.31 -3.98
N ASP A 80 -4.90 -0.57 -5.28
CA ASP A 80 -4.42 0.40 -6.24
C ASP A 80 -5.50 1.46 -6.58
N ILE A 81 -5.09 2.71 -6.74
CA ILE A 81 -5.94 3.89 -7.04
C ILE A 81 -5.50 4.53 -8.35
N SER A 82 -4.35 5.20 -8.36
CA SER A 82 -3.69 5.67 -9.58
C SER A 82 -2.21 5.93 -9.32
N MET A 83 -1.41 5.92 -10.39
CA MET A 83 0.00 6.34 -10.34
C MET A 83 0.13 7.86 -10.39
N ALA A 84 1.24 8.39 -9.88
CA ALA A 84 1.58 9.80 -10.01
C ALA A 84 1.51 10.25 -11.48
N GLY A 85 0.78 11.34 -11.77
CA GLY A 85 0.62 11.86 -13.13
C GLY A 85 -0.32 11.05 -14.04
N GLY A 86 -0.91 9.94 -13.56
CA GLY A 86 -1.89 9.13 -14.31
C GLY A 86 -1.39 8.35 -15.54
N PRO A 87 -0.12 7.88 -15.62
CA PRO A 87 0.29 7.01 -16.69
C PRO A 87 -0.56 5.73 -16.70
N LYS A 88 -0.64 5.09 -17.86
CA LYS A 88 -1.38 3.83 -18.03
C LYS A 88 -0.58 2.70 -17.37
N SER A 89 -1.21 1.97 -16.45
CA SER A 89 -0.66 0.72 -15.94
C SER A 89 -0.88 -0.40 -16.95
N PRO A 90 0.09 -1.31 -17.18
CA PRO A 90 -0.13 -2.51 -17.99
C PRO A 90 -1.24 -3.42 -17.44
N ASP A 91 -1.39 -3.45 -16.12
CA ASP A 91 -2.24 -4.41 -15.41
C ASP A 91 -3.64 -3.86 -15.11
N HIS A 92 -3.81 -2.52 -15.10
CA HIS A 92 -5.06 -1.84 -14.72
C HIS A 92 -5.34 -0.62 -15.60
N ASN A 93 -6.09 -0.82 -16.70
CA ASN A 93 -6.32 0.22 -17.72
C ASN A 93 -7.14 1.43 -17.22
N THR A 94 -7.94 1.26 -16.16
CA THR A 94 -8.91 2.26 -15.67
C THR A 94 -8.37 3.15 -14.55
N HIS A 95 -7.37 2.70 -13.79
CA HIS A 95 -6.83 3.35 -12.57
C HIS A 95 -5.96 4.59 -12.89
N ARG A 96 -6.56 5.57 -13.56
CA ARG A 96 -5.89 6.75 -14.09
C ARG A 96 -6.46 8.03 -13.50
N SER A 97 -7.77 8.07 -13.25
CA SER A 97 -8.45 9.31 -12.84
C SER A 97 -8.31 9.57 -11.33
N GLY A 98 -7.82 8.59 -10.57
CA GLY A 98 -7.77 8.66 -9.12
C GLY A 98 -9.14 8.52 -8.46
N LEU A 99 -10.16 8.13 -9.24
CA LEU A 99 -11.54 7.86 -8.79
C LEU A 99 -11.82 6.36 -8.68
N GLU A 100 -11.00 5.53 -9.31
CA GLU A 100 -11.05 4.07 -9.21
C GLU A 100 -10.23 3.61 -8.01
N VAL A 101 -10.72 2.60 -7.28
CA VAL A 101 -10.02 2.03 -6.13
C VAL A 101 -10.28 0.53 -6.04
N ASP A 102 -9.22 -0.24 -5.88
CA ASP A 102 -9.34 -1.66 -5.56
C ASP A 102 -9.61 -1.83 -4.06
N VAL A 103 -10.60 -2.68 -3.73
CA VAL A 103 -10.93 -3.02 -2.35
C VAL A 103 -10.77 -4.52 -2.15
N ARG A 104 -10.06 -4.90 -1.09
CA ARG A 104 -9.84 -6.31 -0.78
C ARG A 104 -11.09 -6.96 -0.16
N PRO A 105 -11.45 -8.19 -0.56
CA PRO A 105 -12.36 -9.01 0.22
C PRO A 105 -11.85 -9.20 1.65
N LEU A 106 -12.75 -9.10 2.62
CA LEU A 106 -12.45 -9.33 4.03
C LEU A 106 -12.13 -10.81 4.25
N ARG A 107 -11.02 -11.08 4.96
CA ARG A 107 -10.68 -12.44 5.36
C ARG A 107 -11.50 -12.88 6.55
N LYS A 108 -11.86 -14.17 6.58
CA LYS A 108 -12.58 -14.79 7.71
C LYS A 108 -11.70 -14.91 8.96
N ASP A 109 -10.39 -15.01 8.78
CA ASP A 109 -9.40 -15.12 9.86
C ASP A 109 -8.94 -13.77 10.43
N GLY A 110 -9.47 -12.64 9.92
CA GLY A 110 -9.15 -11.30 10.43
C GLY A 110 -7.72 -10.82 10.12
N LEU A 111 -6.91 -11.59 9.40
CA LEU A 111 -5.56 -11.17 9.02
C LEU A 111 -5.59 -10.16 7.86
N GLU A 112 -4.63 -9.24 7.88
CA GLU A 112 -4.50 -8.20 6.85
C GLU A 112 -3.45 -8.55 5.79
N LEU A 113 -2.48 -9.38 6.17
CA LEU A 113 -1.42 -9.86 5.28
C LEU A 113 -1.98 -10.91 4.32
N ARG A 114 -1.34 -11.11 3.16
CA ARG A 114 -1.52 -12.35 2.39
C ARG A 114 -0.88 -13.52 3.13
N ASP A 115 -1.38 -14.73 2.87
CA ASP A 115 -0.76 -15.96 3.39
C ASP A 115 0.71 -16.08 2.99
N SER A 116 1.05 -15.60 1.79
CA SER A 116 2.42 -15.53 1.28
C SER A 116 3.33 -14.55 2.01
N ASP A 117 2.77 -13.51 2.65
CA ASP A 117 3.54 -12.49 3.39
C ASP A 117 3.70 -12.87 4.87
N ALA A 118 2.78 -13.68 5.42
CA ALA A 118 2.86 -14.20 6.78
C ALA A 118 4.11 -15.10 6.98
N HIS A 119 4.48 -15.87 5.96
CA HIS A 119 5.67 -16.73 5.99
C HIS A 119 7.01 -15.97 6.02
N ARG A 120 7.03 -14.69 5.66
CA ARG A 120 8.26 -13.88 5.55
C ARG A 120 8.58 -13.10 6.84
N ARG A 121 7.65 -13.02 7.80
CA ARG A 121 7.87 -12.35 9.11
C ARG A 121 8.46 -13.25 10.20
N THR A 122 8.52 -14.56 10.01
CA THR A 122 9.08 -15.51 11.01
C THR A 122 10.61 -15.53 11.07
N ARG A 123 11.31 -14.66 10.32
CA ARG A 123 12.76 -14.43 10.46
C ARG A 123 13.05 -13.00 10.88
N CYS A 124 12.56 -12.63 12.06
CA CYS A 124 13.21 -11.61 12.87
C CYS A 124 13.78 -12.34 14.09
N VAL A 125 15.03 -12.81 13.97
CA VAL A 125 15.76 -13.36 15.12
C VAL A 125 16.36 -12.17 15.85
N CYS A 126 15.74 -11.82 16.97
CA CYS A 126 16.34 -10.99 18.00
C CYS A 126 17.66 -11.62 18.46
N GLY A 127 18.66 -10.77 18.69
CA GLY A 127 20.07 -11.15 18.71
C GLY A 127 20.48 -12.17 19.76
N HIS A 128 21.56 -12.88 19.43
CA HIS A 128 22.57 -13.37 20.37
C HIS A 128 23.91 -13.40 19.64
N GLN A 129 24.69 -12.33 19.80
CA GLN A 129 26.12 -12.35 19.52
C GLN A 129 26.76 -13.18 20.65
N GLN A 130 27.01 -14.46 20.43
CA GLN A 130 27.87 -15.21 21.32
C GLN A 130 29.32 -14.95 20.91
N HIS A 131 30.00 -14.20 21.77
CA HIS A 131 31.46 -14.20 21.86
C HIS A 131 31.96 -15.65 22.02
N HIS A 132 32.89 -16.05 21.16
CA HIS A 132 33.82 -17.12 21.48
C HIS A 132 35.24 -16.59 21.28
N ASP A 133 35.78 -16.06 22.38
CA ASP A 133 37.20 -16.19 22.69
C ASP A 133 37.50 -17.64 23.08
N ARG A 134 38.65 -18.13 22.59
CA ARG A 134 39.49 -19.28 23.02
C ARG A 134 40.25 -19.74 21.76
N SER A 135 41.57 -19.87 21.71
CA SER A 135 42.70 -19.63 22.61
C SER A 135 43.95 -19.53 21.73
#